data_AF-A0AA88NQE4-F1
#
_entry.id   AF-A0AA88NQE4-F1
#
_cell.length_a   1.000
_cell.length_b   1.000
_cell.length_c   1.000
_cell.angle_alpha   90.00
_cell.angle_beta   90.00
_cell.angle_gamma   90.00
#
_symmetry.space_group_name_H-M   'P 1'
#
loop_
_entity.id
_entity.type
_entity.pdbx_description
1 polymer ?
#
loop_
_entity_poly.entity_id
_entity_poly.type
_entity_poly.pdbx_seq_one_letter_code
_entity_poly.pdbx_strand_id
1 'polypeptide(L)'
;MTIHHVTKSDEGVYKCHISSRGESPPGWIYVTEKNSTTPQPPSTFSTTTTSPSSSHLWFMLLLHRVVFCPYIISTVLLVSLYRHRPSVSPDADVDSSLTSTPSHLQSNT
;
A
#
# COMPACT_ATOMS: atom_id res chain seq x y z
N MET A 1 -36.48 19.21 20.66
CA MET A 1 -35.67 19.14 21.90
C MET A 1 -34.44 20.03 21.74
N THR A 2 -33.96 20.66 22.80
CA THR A 2 -32.74 21.46 22.82
C THR A 2 -31.99 21.18 24.11
N ILE A 3 -30.69 20.87 24.04
CA ILE A 3 -29.84 20.58 25.19
C ILE A 3 -28.86 21.74 25.33
N HIS A 4 -28.94 22.48 26.43
CA HIS A 4 -28.17 23.72 26.62
C HIS A 4 -26.77 23.47 27.16
N HIS A 5 -26.59 22.44 28.00
CA HIS A 5 -25.31 22.03 28.56
C HIS A 5 -24.99 20.65 28.05
N VAL A 6 -24.01 20.55 27.16
CA VAL A 6 -23.61 19.28 26.53
C VAL A 6 -22.36 18.77 27.22
N THR A 7 -22.45 17.56 27.76
CA THR A 7 -21.42 16.83 28.48
C THR A 7 -21.15 15.49 27.80
N LYS A 8 -20.08 14.79 28.19
CA LYS A 8 -19.73 13.51 27.56
C LYS A 8 -20.83 12.45 27.68
N SER A 9 -21.68 12.53 28.71
CA SER A 9 -22.84 11.64 28.89
C SER A 9 -23.97 11.88 27.89
N ASP A 10 -24.00 13.02 27.21
CA ASP A 10 -25.00 13.30 26.16
C ASP A 10 -24.64 12.63 24.82
N GLU A 11 -23.51 11.93 24.74
CA GLU A 11 -23.17 11.10 23.60
C GLU A 11 -24.08 9.87 23.50
N GLY A 12 -24.52 9.56 22.27
CA GLY A 12 -25.28 8.35 22.03
C GLY A 12 -26.12 8.42 20.76
N VAL A 13 -27.03 7.47 20.64
CA VAL A 13 -27.97 7.38 19.51
C VAL A 13 -29.19 8.25 19.81
N TYR A 14 -29.48 9.15 18.88
CA TYR A 14 -30.66 10.00 18.90
C TYR A 14 -31.58 9.70 17.73
N LYS A 15 -32.88 9.84 17.96
CA LYS A 15 -33.91 9.80 16.93
C LYS A 15 -34.98 10.83 17.26
N CYS A 16 -35.66 11.31 16.23
CA CYS A 16 -36.84 12.14 16.37
C CYS A 16 -38.07 11.23 16.47
N HIS A 17 -39.02 11.59 17.34
CA HIS A 17 -40.33 10.94 17.40
C HIS A 17 -41.42 11.99 17.18
N ILE A 18 -42.24 11.82 16.15
CA ILE A 18 -43.39 12.67 15.84
C ILE A 18 -44.63 11.78 15.82
N SER A 19 -45.63 12.10 16.65
CA SER A 19 -46.84 11.28 16.81
C SER A 19 -47.57 10.96 15.50
N SER A 20 -47.51 11.84 14.50
CA SER A 20 -48.16 11.66 13.20
C SER A 20 -47.31 11.01 12.10
N ARG A 21 -45.98 10.99 12.26
CA ARG A 21 -45.03 10.54 11.21
C ARG A 21 -44.11 9.40 11.65
N GLY A 22 -44.19 8.97 12.91
CA GLY A 22 -43.37 7.90 13.47
C GLY A 22 -41.97 8.38 13.90
N GLU A 23 -41.06 7.41 14.04
CA GLU A 23 -39.67 7.66 14.43
C GLU A 23 -38.77 7.91 13.21
N SER A 24 -37.80 8.81 13.35
CA SER A 24 -36.72 8.94 12.37
C SER A 24 -35.72 7.79 12.48
N PRO A 25 -34.91 7.54 11.44
CA PRO A 25 -33.75 6.67 11.55
C PRO A 25 -32.84 7.11 12.72
N PRO A 26 -32.21 6.16 13.44
CA PRO A 26 -31.26 6.47 14.50
C PRO A 26 -30.00 7.13 13.92
N GLY A 27 -29.56 8.23 14.54
CA GLY A 27 -28.31 8.91 14.23
C GLY A 27 -27.41 9.03 15.47
N TRP A 28 -26.09 8.89 15.29
CA TRP A 28 -25.14 9.01 16.40
C TRP A 28 -24.73 10.46 16.63
N ILE A 29 -24.69 10.90 17.88
CA ILE A 29 -24.18 12.21 18.29
C ILE A 29 -22.94 11.99 19.15
N TYR A 30 -21.81 12.59 18.75
CA TYR A 30 -20.54 12.54 19.48
C TYR A 30 -20.32 13.82 20.27
N VAL A 31 -19.86 13.71 21.51
CA VAL A 31 -19.50 14.87 22.34
C VAL A 31 -18.01 14.83 22.64
N THR A 32 -17.31 15.91 22.31
CA THR A 32 -15.88 16.08 22.63
C THR A 32 -15.73 17.20 23.65
N GLU A 33 -15.20 16.88 24.83
CA GLU A 33 -14.83 17.88 25.82
C GLU A 33 -13.51 18.53 25.41
N LYS A 34 -13.46 19.87 25.37
CA LYS A 34 -12.21 20.60 25.27
C LYS A 34 -11.81 21.03 26.68
N ASN A 35 -10.86 20.31 27.26
CA ASN A 35 -10.31 20.55 28.60
C ASN A 35 -9.59 21.91 28.60
N SER A 36 -10.33 23.00 28.83
CA SER A 36 -9.76 24.34 28.91
C SER A 36 -9.29 24.62 30.33
N THR A 37 -8.22 23.94 30.76
CA THR A 37 -7.46 24.37 31.94
C THR A 37 -6.25 25.14 31.44
N THR A 38 -6.17 26.43 31.82
CA THR A 38 -5.02 27.38 31.80
C THR A 38 -5.23 28.61 30.90
N PRO A 39 -5.05 29.85 31.42
CA PRO A 39 -4.94 31.05 30.59
C PRO A 39 -3.52 31.11 30.00
N GLN A 40 -3.34 30.59 28.79
CA GLN A 40 -2.10 30.72 28.01
C GLN A 40 -2.49 31.07 26.55
N PRO A 41 -1.66 31.83 25.78
CA PRO A 41 -2.03 32.44 24.50
C PRO A 41 -2.45 31.39 23.46
N PRO A 42 -3.06 31.77 22.32
CA PRO A 42 -3.81 30.87 21.46
C PRO A 42 -2.93 29.77 20.86
N SER A 43 -2.76 28.68 21.61
CA SER A 43 -2.31 27.42 21.09
C SER A 43 -3.50 26.79 20.41
N THR A 44 -3.49 26.88 19.09
CA THR A 44 -4.20 26.05 18.12
C THR A 44 -4.30 24.63 18.63
N PHE A 45 -5.40 24.29 19.33
CA PHE A 45 -5.72 22.92 19.67
C PHE A 45 -6.22 22.25 18.40
N SER A 46 -5.29 21.56 17.75
CA SER A 46 -5.51 20.73 16.58
C SER A 46 -6.70 19.81 16.80
N THR A 47 -7.74 20.04 16.01
CA THR A 47 -8.78 19.06 15.70
C THR A 47 -8.12 17.78 15.21
N THR A 48 -8.07 16.73 16.03
CA THR A 48 -7.96 15.36 15.53
C THR A 48 -9.31 14.91 14.98
N THR A 49 -9.79 15.65 13.98
CA THR A 49 -10.49 15.05 12.87
C THR A 49 -9.52 14.02 12.30
N THR A 50 -9.90 12.74 12.29
CA THR A 50 -9.22 11.67 11.55
C THR A 50 -9.34 11.97 10.04
N SER A 51 -8.67 13.04 9.61
CA SER A 51 -8.12 13.12 8.27
C SER A 51 -7.15 11.95 8.16
N PRO A 52 -7.11 11.21 7.04
CA PRO A 52 -6.08 10.20 6.83
C PRO A 52 -4.74 10.93 6.87
N SER A 53 -4.10 10.93 8.02
CA SER A 53 -2.79 11.50 8.25
C SER A 53 -1.88 10.86 7.21
N SER A 54 -1.06 11.68 6.54
CA SER A 54 -0.09 11.29 5.51
C SER A 54 0.51 9.88 5.73
N SER A 55 0.85 9.55 6.98
CA SER A 55 1.36 8.23 7.41
C SER A 55 0.49 7.03 6.99
N HIS A 56 -0.83 7.13 6.99
CA HIS A 56 -1.71 6.02 6.57
C HIS A 56 -1.60 5.77 5.06
N LEU A 57 -1.47 6.83 4.25
CA LEU A 57 -1.25 6.71 2.81
C LEU A 57 0.14 6.14 2.52
N TRP A 58 1.18 6.61 3.22
CA TRP A 58 2.52 6.04 3.12
C TRP A 58 2.57 4.59 3.58
N PHE A 59 1.85 4.23 4.64
CA PHE A 59 1.77 2.86 5.15
C PHE A 59 1.06 1.92 4.16
N MET A 60 -0.07 2.35 3.59
CA MET A 60 -0.76 1.59 2.54
C MET A 60 0.10 1.46 1.27
N LEU A 61 0.81 2.52 0.88
CA LEU A 61 1.77 2.47 -0.25
C LEU A 61 2.96 1.56 0.06
N LEU A 62 3.49 1.57 1.28
CA LEU A 62 4.57 0.67 1.70
C LEU A 62 4.10 -0.79 1.69
N LEU A 63 2.92 -1.07 2.25
CA LEU A 63 2.37 -2.42 2.31
C LEU A 63 2.06 -2.95 0.91
N HIS A 64 1.46 -2.10 0.07
CA HIS A 64 1.24 -2.41 -1.34
C HIS A 64 2.57 -2.62 -2.06
N ARG A 65 3.57 -1.76 -1.89
CA ARG A 65 4.91 -1.93 -2.49
C ARG A 65 5.58 -3.21 -2.03
N VAL A 66 5.48 -3.58 -0.75
CA VAL A 66 6.09 -4.80 -0.20
C VAL A 66 5.41 -6.07 -0.71
N VAL A 67 4.11 -6.06 -1.01
CA VAL A 67 3.40 -7.25 -1.51
C VAL A 67 3.37 -7.31 -3.05
N PHE A 68 3.08 -6.18 -3.69
CA PHE A 68 2.88 -6.08 -5.12
C PHE A 68 4.20 -6.09 -5.90
N CYS A 69 5.25 -5.43 -5.39
CA CYS A 69 6.55 -5.43 -6.08
C CYS A 69 7.18 -6.83 -6.17
N PRO A 70 7.30 -7.65 -5.10
CA PRO A 70 7.89 -8.98 -5.25
C PRO A 70 7.04 -9.89 -6.13
N TYR A 71 5.71 -9.72 -6.14
CA TYR A 71 4.83 -10.46 -7.04
C TYR A 71 5.10 -10.09 -8.51
N ILE A 72 5.10 -8.79 -8.85
CA ILE A 72 5.42 -8.33 -10.21
C ILE A 72 6.80 -8.79 -10.65
N ILE A 73 7.82 -8.63 -9.80
CA ILE A 73 9.19 -9.03 -10.12
C ILE A 73 9.22 -10.54 -10.41
N SER A 74 8.54 -11.36 -9.59
CA SER A 74 8.44 -12.81 -9.81
C SER A 74 7.75 -13.15 -11.12
N THR A 75 6.66 -12.48 -11.48
CA THR A 75 5.95 -12.69 -12.75
C THR A 75 6.83 -12.31 -13.94
N VAL A 76 7.49 -11.16 -13.91
CA VAL A 76 8.39 -10.72 -15.00
C VAL A 76 9.58 -11.65 -15.13
N LEU A 77 10.20 -12.07 -14.03
CA LEU A 77 11.28 -13.05 -14.04
C LEU A 77 10.80 -14.40 -14.60
N LEU A 78 9.64 -14.89 -14.17
CA LEU A 78 9.07 -16.14 -14.69
C LEU A 78 8.79 -16.05 -16.19
N VAL A 79 8.17 -14.96 -16.67
CA VAL A 79 7.90 -14.74 -18.10
C VAL A 79 9.21 -14.61 -18.88
N SER A 80 10.20 -13.90 -18.33
CA SER A 80 11.51 -13.75 -18.96
C SER A 80 12.24 -15.08 -19.06
N LEU A 81 12.26 -15.88 -17.99
CA LEU A 81 12.84 -17.22 -17.99
C LEU A 81 12.06 -18.18 -18.89
N TYR A 82 10.74 -18.01 -18.99
CA TYR A 82 9.91 -18.81 -19.88
C TYR A 82 10.20 -18.49 -21.35
N ARG A 83 10.39 -17.22 -21.69
CA ARG A 83 10.76 -16.77 -23.05
C ARG A 83 12.23 -16.99 -23.38
N HIS A 84 13.09 -16.94 -22.37
CA HIS A 84 14.53 -17.13 -22.49
C HIS A 84 14.95 -18.57 -22.21
N ARG A 85 14.01 -19.51 -22.03
CA ARG A 85 14.32 -20.91 -22.23
C ARG A 85 14.77 -21.00 -23.69
N PRO A 86 16.07 -21.21 -23.98
CA PRO A 86 16.44 -21.58 -25.32
C PRO A 86 15.60 -22.82 -25.56
N SER A 87 14.88 -22.88 -26.67
CA SER A 87 14.49 -24.18 -27.17
C SER A 87 15.78 -24.98 -27.15
N VAL A 88 15.93 -25.92 -26.20
CA VAL A 88 16.85 -27.02 -26.36
C VAL A 88 16.27 -27.72 -27.58
N SER A 89 16.70 -27.28 -28.75
CA SER A 89 16.75 -28.13 -29.91
C SER A 89 17.70 -29.23 -29.49
N PRO A 90 17.23 -30.48 -29.36
CA PRO A 90 18.12 -31.58 -29.73
C PRO A 90 18.59 -31.25 -31.15
N ASP A 91 19.83 -31.57 -31.48
CA ASP A 91 20.41 -31.41 -32.82
C ASP A 91 21.18 -30.10 -33.01
N ALA A 92 22.36 -30.07 -32.40
CA ALA A 92 23.52 -29.40 -32.99
C ALA A 92 24.75 -30.30 -32.77
N ASP A 93 24.68 -31.51 -33.32
CA ASP A 93 25.86 -32.09 -33.96
C ASP A 93 26.05 -31.32 -35.27
N VAL A 94 27.26 -30.81 -35.49
CA VAL A 94 27.94 -30.56 -36.78
C VAL A 94 28.97 -29.45 -36.57
N ASP A 95 30.21 -29.93 -36.47
CA ASP A 95 31.42 -29.39 -37.08
C ASP A 95 31.95 -28.03 -36.59
N SER A 96 32.84 -28.09 -35.60
CA SER A 96 33.92 -27.11 -35.44
C SER A 96 35.22 -27.76 -35.92
N SER A 97 35.30 -27.90 -37.25
CA SER A 97 36.52 -28.20 -37.97
C SER A 97 37.51 -27.03 -37.85
N LEU A 98 38.75 -27.39 -37.53
CA LEU A 98 40.01 -26.75 -37.96
C LEU A 98 40.07 -25.22 -37.89
N THR A 99 40.84 -24.70 -36.93
CA THR A 99 41.97 -23.76 -37.16
C THR A 99 42.48 -23.20 -35.84
N SER A 100 43.66 -23.65 -35.42
CA SER A 100 44.69 -22.77 -34.83
C SER A 100 45.98 -23.58 -34.63
N THR A 101 46.83 -23.50 -35.65
CA THR A 101 48.26 -23.79 -35.58
C THR A 101 48.92 -22.94 -34.49
N PRO A 102 50.00 -23.43 -33.87
CA PRO A 102 51.23 -22.63 -33.97
C PRO A 102 52.48 -23.48 -34.26
N SER A 103 53.15 -23.09 -35.36
CA SER A 103 54.59 -22.92 -35.55
C SER A 103 55.57 -23.67 -34.63
N HIS A 104 56.42 -24.53 -35.21
CA HIS A 104 57.87 -24.27 -35.33
C HIS A 104 58.58 -25.28 -36.28
N LEU A 105 59.17 -24.73 -37.35
CA LEU A 105 60.37 -25.17 -38.11
C LEU A 105 60.54 -26.66 -38.54
N GLN A 106 60.30 -26.93 -39.84
CA GLN A 106 61.34 -27.06 -40.91
C GLN A 106 62.73 -27.60 -40.44
N SER A 107 63.47 -28.55 -41.02
CA SER A 107 63.49 -29.26 -42.32
C SER A 107 64.77 -30.15 -42.33
N ASN A 108 64.71 -31.32 -42.98
CA ASN A 108 65.80 -32.14 -43.58
C ASN A 108 67.08 -32.50 -42.77
N THR A 109 67.28 -33.79 -42.50
CA THR A 109 68.19 -34.71 -43.25
C THR A 109 67.79 -36.15 -42.94
#